data_AF-A0A1A9NP07-F1
#
_entry.id   AF-A0A1A9NP07-F1
#
_cell.length_a   1.000
_cell.length_b   1.000
_cell.length_c   1.000
_cell.angle_alpha   90.00
_cell.angle_beta   90.00
_cell.angle_gamma   90.00
#
_symmetry.space_group_name_H-M   'P 1'
#
loop_
_entity.id
_entity.type
_entity.pdbx_description
1 polymer ?
#
loop_
_entity_poly.entity_id
_entity_poly.type
_entity_poly.pdbx_seq_one_letter_code
_entity_poly.pdbx_strand_id
1 'polypeptide(L)'
;MQRFIENAKTRLAPEPVLRIAELVDWQSVENTMHAEYWRDFFRKGGRVPYDHRAMFRALLLSRWHGLSYPKLERALRVRLDFLIFCGFDAGGKLPDACTLNRFQVRLSADGMFDEMVAEVERQLHDNGLELRATLGALSDLKLVKMHS
;
A
#
# COMPACT_ATOMS: atom_id res chain seq x y z
N MET A 1 -23.40 1.82 -3.86
CA MET A 1 -22.08 1.38 -3.37
C MET A 1 -21.21 2.52 -2.83
N GLN A 2 -21.07 3.66 -3.52
CA GLN A 2 -20.26 4.81 -3.04
C GLN A 2 -20.58 5.25 -1.59
N ARG A 3 -21.87 5.36 -1.23
CA ARG A 3 -22.31 5.78 0.12
C ARG A 3 -21.91 4.81 1.25
N PHE A 4 -21.69 3.53 0.94
CA PHE A 4 -21.25 2.54 1.93
C PHE A 4 -19.75 2.66 2.22
N ILE A 5 -18.94 2.88 1.19
CA ILE A 5 -17.50 3.07 1.33
C ILE A 5 -17.20 4.38 2.06
N GLU A 6 -17.90 5.46 1.73
CA GLU A 6 -17.75 6.75 2.43
C GLU A 6 -18.14 6.65 3.91
N ASN A 7 -19.26 6.00 4.25
CA ASN A 7 -19.65 5.78 5.65
C ASN A 7 -18.66 4.86 6.41
N ALA A 8 -18.05 3.88 5.73
CA ALA A 8 -17.03 3.03 6.32
C ALA A 8 -15.74 3.82 6.58
N LYS A 9 -15.30 4.66 5.64
CA LYS A 9 -14.16 5.57 5.82
C LYS A 9 -14.35 6.48 7.04
N THR A 10 -15.54 7.05 7.23
CA THR A 10 -15.81 7.92 8.39
C THR A 10 -15.68 7.18 9.73
N ARG A 11 -16.03 5.89 9.79
CA ARG A 11 -15.93 5.07 11.02
C ARG A 11 -14.53 4.51 11.25
N LEU A 12 -13.78 4.29 10.17
CA LEU A 12 -12.41 3.77 10.18
C LEU A 12 -11.36 4.89 10.12
N ALA A 13 -11.75 6.16 10.10
CA ALA A 13 -10.84 7.31 10.12
C ALA A 13 -9.74 7.27 11.22
N PRO A 14 -9.93 6.63 12.39
CA PRO A 14 -8.86 6.46 13.37
C PRO A 14 -7.78 5.45 12.96
N GLU A 15 -7.99 4.63 11.92
CA GLU A 15 -7.05 3.59 11.50
C GLU A 15 -5.78 4.23 10.92
N PRO A 16 -4.59 3.92 11.46
CA PRO A 16 -3.34 4.56 11.04
C PRO A 16 -3.05 4.45 9.55
N VAL A 17 -3.39 3.31 8.93
CA VAL A 17 -3.24 3.11 7.48
C VAL A 17 -4.10 4.08 6.65
N LEU A 18 -5.34 4.33 7.06
CA LEU A 18 -6.22 5.27 6.34
C LEU A 18 -5.75 6.71 6.52
N ARG A 19 -5.20 7.06 7.69
CA ARG A 19 -4.59 8.37 7.88
C ARG A 19 -3.37 8.58 6.98
N ILE A 20 -2.52 7.56 6.80
CA ILE A 20 -1.40 7.62 5.87
C ILE A 20 -1.89 7.84 4.43
N ALA A 21 -2.98 7.16 4.02
CA ALA A 21 -3.55 7.35 2.69
C ALA A 21 -3.95 8.79 2.39
N GLU A 22 -4.33 9.58 3.39
CA GLU A 22 -4.68 11.00 3.26
C GLU A 22 -3.46 11.94 3.27
N LEU A 23 -2.41 11.58 4.02
CA LEU A 23 -1.24 12.43 4.24
C LEU A 23 -0.21 12.35 3.12
N VAL A 24 -0.16 11.21 2.42
CA VAL A 24 0.83 10.95 1.38
C VAL A 24 0.35 11.50 0.03
N ASP A 25 1.18 12.31 -0.61
CA ASP A 25 1.08 12.63 -2.02
C ASP A 25 1.55 11.42 -2.84
N TRP A 26 0.58 10.56 -3.16
CA TRP A 26 0.80 9.37 -3.97
C TRP A 26 1.24 9.67 -5.40
N GLN A 27 0.92 10.85 -5.94
CA GLN A 27 1.38 11.21 -7.27
C GLN A 27 2.88 11.48 -7.26
N SER A 28 3.43 12.12 -6.20
CA SER A 28 4.87 12.25 -6.01
C SER A 28 5.55 10.89 -5.90
N VAL A 29 4.97 9.95 -5.13
CA VAL A 29 5.50 8.58 -5.00
C VAL A 29 5.60 7.87 -6.35
N GLU A 30 4.62 8.03 -7.22
CA GLU A 30 4.66 7.42 -8.56
C GLU A 30 5.59 8.15 -9.53
N ASN A 31 5.73 9.47 -9.35
CA ASN A 31 6.63 10.31 -10.13
C ASN A 31 8.09 10.16 -9.71
N THR A 32 8.41 9.42 -8.65
CA THR A 32 9.79 8.96 -8.39
C THR A 32 10.38 8.25 -9.61
N MET A 33 9.54 7.83 -10.56
CA MET A 33 9.90 7.06 -11.72
C MET A 33 9.61 7.75 -13.04
N HIS A 34 10.52 7.54 -13.99
CA HIS A 34 10.33 7.96 -15.36
C HIS A 34 9.24 7.12 -16.04
N ALA A 35 8.41 7.76 -16.87
CA ALA A 35 7.32 7.12 -17.61
C ALA A 35 7.78 5.90 -18.45
N GLU A 36 9.05 5.85 -18.82
CA GLU A 36 9.68 4.76 -19.57
C GLU A 36 9.76 3.46 -18.76
N TYR A 37 10.07 3.55 -17.46
CA TYR A 37 10.08 2.38 -16.58
C TYR A 37 8.69 1.74 -16.54
N TRP A 38 7.64 2.53 -16.28
CA TRP A 38 6.27 2.03 -16.25
C TRP A 38 5.86 1.45 -17.61
N ARG A 39 6.29 2.07 -18.71
CA ARG A 39 6.04 1.54 -20.06
C ARG A 39 6.65 0.16 -20.25
N ASP A 40 7.92 -0.05 -19.89
CA ASP A 40 8.57 -1.36 -20.00
C ASP A 40 8.05 -2.36 -18.96
N PHE A 41 7.69 -1.89 -17.76
CA PHE A 41 7.04 -2.67 -16.72
C PHE A 41 5.66 -3.19 -17.14
N PHE A 42 4.93 -2.47 -17.99
CA PHE A 42 3.68 -2.98 -18.54
C PHE A 42 3.84 -3.68 -19.89
N ARG A 43 4.87 -3.36 -20.67
CA ARG A 43 5.14 -4.00 -21.97
C ARG A 43 5.64 -5.44 -21.86
N LYS A 44 6.49 -5.77 -20.87
CA LYS A 44 6.93 -7.17 -20.67
C LYS A 44 5.92 -8.03 -19.89
N GLY A 45 4.73 -7.50 -19.58
CA GLY A 45 3.62 -8.25 -18.99
C GLY A 45 2.43 -8.24 -19.94
N GLY A 46 1.64 -9.32 -19.97
CA GLY A 46 0.32 -9.25 -20.60
C GLY A 46 -0.57 -8.22 -19.90
N ARG A 47 -1.82 -8.07 -20.36
CA ARG A 47 -2.84 -7.15 -19.78
C ARG A 47 -2.75 -7.14 -18.25
N VAL A 48 -2.36 -6.00 -17.69
CA VAL A 48 -2.13 -5.84 -16.25
C VAL A 48 -3.48 -5.95 -15.57
N PRO A 49 -3.75 -7.01 -14.78
CA PRO A 49 -5.10 -7.28 -14.30
C PRO A 49 -5.50 -6.42 -13.10
N TYR A 50 -4.56 -5.69 -12.49
CA TYR A 50 -4.77 -4.88 -11.29
C TYR A 50 -4.12 -3.50 -11.45
N ASP A 51 -4.70 -2.50 -10.79
CA ASP A 51 -4.07 -1.18 -10.69
C ASP A 51 -2.73 -1.28 -9.95
N HIS A 52 -1.66 -0.78 -10.57
CA HIS A 52 -0.31 -0.79 -10.00
C HIS A 52 -0.21 0.04 -8.72
N ARG A 53 -1.00 1.12 -8.60
CA ARG A 53 -1.09 1.94 -7.39
C ARG A 53 -1.64 1.10 -6.23
N ALA A 54 -2.71 0.34 -6.50
CA ALA A 54 -3.31 -0.56 -5.51
C ALA A 54 -2.38 -1.72 -5.14
N MET A 55 -1.67 -2.29 -6.12
CA MET A 55 -0.69 -3.34 -5.89
C MET A 55 0.49 -2.84 -5.05
N PHE A 56 1.04 -1.66 -5.34
CA PHE A 56 2.11 -1.06 -4.56
C PHE A 56 1.68 -0.81 -3.11
N ARG A 57 0.48 -0.25 -2.90
CA ARG A 57 -0.08 -0.05 -1.55
C ARG A 57 -0.27 -1.38 -0.81
N ALA A 58 -0.67 -2.45 -1.50
CA ALA A 58 -0.74 -3.77 -0.88
C ALA A 58 0.65 -4.24 -0.40
N LEU A 59 1.71 -3.99 -1.18
CA LEU A 59 3.08 -4.30 -0.76
C LEU A 59 3.55 -3.45 0.43
N LEU A 60 3.14 -2.18 0.51
CA LEU A 60 3.39 -1.34 1.70
C LEU A 60 2.77 -1.97 2.96
N LEU A 61 1.53 -2.44 2.88
CA LEU A 61 0.91 -3.16 3.99
C LEU A 61 1.72 -4.41 4.38
N SER A 62 2.24 -5.15 3.39
CA SER A 62 3.14 -6.28 3.65
C SER A 62 4.37 -5.87 4.46
N ARG A 63 5.02 -4.78 4.05
CA ARG A 63 6.25 -4.26 4.68
C ARG A 63 5.99 -3.74 6.09
N TRP A 64 5.00 -2.87 6.27
CA TRP A 64 4.72 -2.22 7.55
C TRP A 64 4.20 -3.19 8.61
N HIS A 65 3.42 -4.19 8.21
CA HIS A 65 2.85 -5.17 9.13
C HIS A 65 3.65 -6.48 9.22
N GLY A 66 4.74 -6.63 8.45
CA GLY A 66 5.53 -7.87 8.40
C GLY A 66 4.74 -9.08 7.88
N LEU A 67 3.79 -8.86 6.97
CA LEU A 67 2.93 -9.91 6.44
C LEU A 67 3.65 -10.65 5.32
N SER A 68 3.51 -11.98 5.31
CA SER A 68 3.78 -12.77 4.10
C SER A 68 2.66 -12.57 3.08
N TYR A 69 2.92 -12.80 1.79
CA TYR A 69 1.89 -12.64 0.75
C TYR A 69 0.61 -13.45 0.98
N PRO A 70 0.65 -14.70 1.49
CA PRO A 70 -0.57 -15.40 1.89
C PRO A 70 -1.32 -14.75 3.05
N LYS A 71 -0.61 -14.11 3.99
CA LYS A 71 -1.24 -13.34 5.07
C LYS A 71 -1.84 -12.04 4.53
N LEU A 72 -1.15 -11.35 3.63
CA LEU A 72 -1.64 -10.14 2.97
C LEU A 72 -2.89 -10.42 2.14
N GLU A 73 -2.89 -11.49 1.34
CA GLU A 73 -4.07 -11.92 0.57
C GLU A 73 -5.29 -12.13 1.49
N ARG A 74 -5.11 -12.84 2.60
CA ARG A 74 -6.18 -13.03 3.59
C ARG A 74 -6.61 -11.71 4.21
N ALA A 75 -5.65 -10.84 4.57
CA ALA A 75 -5.94 -9.54 5.16
C ALA A 75 -6.79 -8.68 4.21
N LEU A 76 -6.45 -8.59 2.92
CA LEU A 76 -7.23 -7.85 1.92
C LEU A 76 -8.69 -8.32 1.81
N ARG A 77 -9.00 -9.58 2.16
CA ARG A 77 -10.37 -10.13 2.14
C ARG A 77 -11.19 -9.79 3.39
N VAL A 78 -10.54 -9.52 4.53
CA VAL A 78 -11.21 -9.42 5.83
C VAL A 78 -11.01 -8.07 6.53
N ARG A 79 -9.99 -7.30 6.14
CA ARG A 79 -9.66 -5.99 6.68
C ARG A 79 -10.12 -4.89 5.72
N LEU A 80 -11.24 -4.26 6.06
CA LEU A 80 -11.84 -3.21 5.24
C LEU A 80 -10.92 -1.97 5.14
N ASP A 81 -10.19 -1.65 6.20
CA ASP A 81 -9.16 -0.61 6.23
C ASP A 81 -8.05 -0.89 5.21
N PHE A 82 -7.59 -2.14 5.09
CA PHE A 82 -6.58 -2.53 4.09
C PHE A 82 -7.12 -2.42 2.67
N LEU A 83 -8.36 -2.87 2.46
CA LEU A 83 -9.02 -2.80 1.17
C LEU A 83 -9.17 -1.34 0.70
N ILE A 84 -9.65 -0.46 1.59
CA ILE A 84 -9.80 0.97 1.34
C ILE A 84 -8.45 1.63 1.13
N PHE A 85 -7.44 1.31 1.95
CA PHE A 85 -6.09 1.84 1.82
C PHE A 85 -5.52 1.61 0.42
N CYS A 86 -5.62 0.36 -0.06
CA CYS A 86 -5.15 -0.01 -1.40
C CYS A 86 -6.01 0.59 -2.52
N GLY A 87 -7.28 0.91 -2.27
CA GLY A 87 -8.21 1.37 -3.30
C GLY A 87 -8.77 0.24 -4.16
N PHE A 88 -8.83 -0.99 -3.64
CA PHE A 88 -9.52 -2.09 -4.34
C PHE A 88 -11.03 -1.97 -4.19
N ASP A 89 -11.77 -2.39 -5.22
CA ASP A 89 -13.24 -2.42 -5.18
C ASP A 89 -13.77 -3.46 -4.18
N ALA A 90 -14.75 -3.05 -3.36
CA ALA A 90 -15.46 -3.96 -2.46
C ALA A 90 -16.29 -4.96 -3.27
N GLY A 91 -15.84 -6.22 -3.30
CA GLY A 91 -16.42 -7.29 -4.12
C GLY A 91 -15.72 -7.51 -5.47
N GLY A 92 -14.69 -6.74 -5.78
CA GLY A 92 -13.81 -6.95 -6.93
C GLY A 92 -12.88 -8.15 -6.74
N LYS A 93 -12.23 -8.58 -7.84
CA LYS A 93 -11.19 -9.60 -7.77
C LYS A 93 -9.99 -9.01 -7.02
N LEU A 94 -9.48 -9.74 -6.03
CA LEU A 94 -8.27 -9.39 -5.29
C LEU A 94 -7.07 -10.20 -5.79
N PRO A 95 -5.85 -9.63 -5.76
CA PRO A 95 -4.65 -10.36 -6.13
C PRO A 95 -4.38 -11.50 -5.14
N ASP A 96 -4.05 -12.67 -5.67
CA ASP A 96 -3.57 -13.78 -4.86
C ASP A 96 -2.10 -13.59 -4.44
N ALA A 97 -1.64 -14.39 -3.49
CA ALA A 97 -0.27 -14.33 -2.98
C ALA A 97 0.79 -14.45 -4.10
N CYS A 98 0.55 -15.29 -5.10
CA CYS A 98 1.46 -15.48 -6.23
C CYS A 98 1.55 -14.23 -7.11
N THR A 99 0.43 -13.52 -7.32
CA THR A 99 0.36 -12.28 -8.09
C THR A 99 1.09 -11.16 -7.36
N LEU A 100 0.86 -11.03 -6.05
CA LEU A 100 1.58 -10.07 -5.20
C LEU A 100 3.09 -10.31 -5.25
N ASN A 101 3.51 -11.58 -5.11
CA ASN A 101 4.92 -11.94 -5.18
C ASN A 101 5.56 -11.61 -6.54
N ARG A 102 4.92 -11.98 -7.65
CA ARG A 102 5.43 -11.66 -9.00
C ARG A 102 5.54 -10.16 -9.23
N PHE A 103 4.57 -9.39 -8.75
CA PHE A 103 4.60 -7.93 -8.85
C PHE A 103 5.77 -7.34 -8.05
N GLN A 104 5.96 -7.79 -6.80
CA GLN A 104 7.07 -7.32 -5.98
C GLN A 104 8.44 -7.69 -6.54
N VAL A 105 8.64 -8.93 -6.99
CA VAL A 105 9.90 -9.36 -7.62
C VAL A 105 10.24 -8.46 -8.82
N ARG A 106 9.23 -8.15 -9.64
CA ARG A 106 9.43 -7.30 -10.81
C ARG A 106 9.74 -5.85 -10.42
N LEU A 107 9.06 -5.33 -9.39
CA LEU A 107 9.26 -3.96 -8.91
C LEU A 107 10.63 -3.81 -8.23
N SER A 108 11.06 -4.80 -7.46
CA SER A 108 12.35 -4.77 -6.77
C SER A 108 13.57 -5.04 -7.66
N ALA A 109 13.40 -5.50 -8.91
CA ALA A 109 14.50 -5.83 -9.80
C ALA A 109 15.47 -4.66 -10.03
N ASP A 110 14.96 -3.43 -9.99
CA ASP A 110 15.74 -2.21 -10.21
C ASP A 110 15.82 -1.32 -8.94
N GLY A 111 15.59 -1.88 -7.74
CA GLY A 111 15.57 -1.13 -6.47
C GLY A 111 14.33 -0.25 -6.25
N MET A 112 13.42 -0.21 -7.23
CA MET A 112 12.30 0.71 -7.27
C MET A 112 11.37 0.64 -6.06
N PHE A 113 11.11 -0.56 -5.57
CA PHE A 113 10.23 -0.73 -4.43
C PHE A 113 10.77 0.03 -3.21
N ASP A 114 12.07 0.00 -2.98
CA ASP A 114 12.69 0.69 -1.84
C ASP A 114 12.72 2.20 -2.04
N GLU A 115 12.91 2.70 -3.27
CA GLU A 115 12.83 4.13 -3.58
C GLU A 115 11.42 4.70 -3.35
N MET A 116 10.39 4.00 -3.81
CA MET A 116 9.00 4.41 -3.58
C MET A 116 8.63 4.35 -2.09
N VAL A 117 9.11 3.35 -1.36
CA VAL A 117 8.94 3.26 0.10
C VAL A 117 9.63 4.44 0.79
N ALA A 118 10.86 4.76 0.40
CA ALA A 118 11.63 5.86 0.96
C ALA A 118 10.95 7.21 0.73
N GLU A 119 10.31 7.43 -0.43
CA GLU A 119 9.53 8.63 -0.68
C GLU A 119 8.30 8.72 0.24
N VAL A 120 7.60 7.61 0.49
CA VAL A 120 6.49 7.60 1.47
C VAL A 120 7.00 7.93 2.86
N GLU A 121 8.10 7.30 3.30
CA GLU A 121 8.70 7.52 4.61
C GLU A 121 9.21 8.96 4.76
N ARG A 122 9.81 9.55 3.71
CA ARG A 122 10.23 10.96 3.67
C ARG A 122 9.06 11.90 3.86
N GLN A 123 7.95 11.69 3.14
CA GLN A 123 6.76 12.53 3.29
C GLN A 123 6.16 12.43 4.69
N LEU A 124 6.12 11.23 5.29
CA LEU A 124 5.67 11.07 6.67
C LEU A 124 6.59 11.81 7.65
N HIS A 125 7.90 11.68 7.46
CA HIS A 125 8.90 12.38 8.26
C HIS A 125 8.76 13.91 8.16
N ASP A 126 8.54 14.45 6.96
CA ASP A 126 8.31 15.89 6.74
C ASP A 126 7.02 16.39 7.43
N ASN A 127 6.07 15.50 7.68
CA ASN A 127 4.88 15.76 8.49
C ASN A 127 5.13 15.56 10.01
N GLY A 128 6.37 15.27 10.42
CA GLY A 128 6.74 15.00 11.81
C GLY A 128 6.20 13.67 12.32
N LEU A 129 6.06 12.68 11.44
CA LEU A 129 5.45 11.38 11.73
C LEU A 129 6.41 10.24 11.41
N GLU A 130 6.38 9.20 12.24
CA GLU A 130 7.03 7.93 11.94
C GLU A 130 6.08 6.74 12.12
N LEU A 131 6.35 5.69 11.37
CA LEU A 131 5.64 4.42 11.47
C LEU A 131 6.33 3.51 12.48
N ARG A 132 5.56 3.05 13.48
CA ARG A 132 6.00 2.01 14.41
C ARG A 132 5.13 0.79 14.30
N ALA A 133 5.73 -0.35 14.03
CA ALA A 133 5.06 -1.63 14.21
C ALA A 133 4.79 -1.86 15.71
N THR A 134 3.60 -2.32 16.04
CA THR A 134 3.30 -2.78 17.41
C THR A 134 3.62 -4.26 17.54
N LEU A 135 4.25 -4.64 18.66
CA LEU A 135 4.48 -6.05 18.99
C LEU A 135 3.14 -6.72 19.35
N GLY A 136 2.75 -7.74 18.57
CA GLY A 136 1.53 -8.52 18.77
C GLY A 136 1.35 -9.63 17.72
N ALA A 137 0.48 -10.61 17.99
CA ALA A 137 0.20 -11.75 17.09
C ALA A 137 -0.47 -11.33 15.76
N LEU A 138 -1.06 -10.13 15.75
CA LEU A 138 -1.46 -9.36 14.59
C LEU A 138 -0.75 -8.01 14.74
N SER A 139 0.34 -7.79 14.00
CA SER A 139 1.11 -6.55 14.05
C SER A 139 0.22 -5.41 13.54
N ASP A 140 -0.34 -4.59 14.43
CA ASP A 140 -1.00 -3.36 14.02
C ASP A 140 0.03 -2.23 13.88
N LEU A 141 -0.26 -1.28 12.99
CA LEU A 141 0.61 -0.15 12.69
C LEU A 141 0.23 1.03 13.60
N LYS A 142 1.21 1.77 14.11
CA LYS A 142 0.99 3.04 14.81
C LYS A 142 1.70 4.17 14.10
N LEU A 143 1.00 5.29 13.99
CA LEU A 143 1.55 6.58 13.56
C LEU A 143 1.98 7.34 14.82
N VAL A 144 3.26 7.68 14.93
CA VAL A 144 3.82 8.36 16.12
C VAL A 144 4.36 9.72 15.72
N LYS A 145 4.08 10.75 16.53
CA LYS A 145 4.66 12.07 16.35
C LYS A 145 6.13 12.04 16.76
N MET A 146 7.00 12.57 15.91
CA MET A 146 8.40 12.72 16.21
C MET A 146 8.58 13.86 17.23
N HIS A 147 9.26 13.57 18.34
CA HIS A 147 9.68 14.59 19.29
C HIS A 147 11.09 15.06 18.89
N SER A 148 11.18 16.31 18.42
CA SER A 148 12.45 17.02 18.20
C SER A 148 13.08 17.47 19.52
#